data_AF-A0A7Y8X0Z9-F1
#
_entry.id   AF-A0A7Y8X0Z9-F1
#
_cell.length_a   1.000
_cell.length_b   1.000
_cell.length_c   1.000
_cell.angle_alpha   90.00
_cell.angle_beta   90.00
_cell.angle_gamma   90.00
#
_symmetry.space_group_name_H-M   'P 1'
#
loop_
_entity.id
_entity.type
_entity.pdbx_description
1 polymer ?
#
loop_
_entity_poly.entity_id
_entity_poly.type
_entity_poly.pdbx_seq_one_letter_code
_entity_poly.pdbx_strand_id
1 'polypeptide(L)'
;MEAQDTPGAGPASFLAAAAALGMMNAAARTARTAPPDDSGQGDPQQALATLLLLRHVREELAGWETGLIETARTAGATWADLAGPLGVASRQAAERRYLRLRPDTAAGTASGSTGEQRVQAARDQRAADRAVTTWARDNAAELRLLAGQISALEDIAEGAAPAVARLLDALGDNDPARLLAPLVAARPHLAAGHPAIAARLDRLAALTGQLRADSDRQRRTRPLP
;
A
#
# COMPACT_ATOMS: atom_id res chain seq x y z
N MET A 1 11.64 27.96 -16.49
CA MET A 1 11.36 27.45 -15.13
C MET A 1 9.99 26.82 -15.19
N GLU A 2 9.92 25.62 -15.78
CA GLU A 2 8.69 24.85 -15.92
C GLU A 2 8.56 23.93 -14.71
N ALA A 3 7.54 24.18 -13.90
CA ALA A 3 7.11 23.24 -12.88
C ALA A 3 6.43 22.07 -13.59
N GLN A 4 7.11 20.93 -13.64
CA GLN A 4 6.54 19.67 -14.07
C GLN A 4 5.60 19.17 -12.98
N ASP A 5 4.31 19.41 -13.18
CA ASP A 5 3.24 18.88 -12.36
C ASP A 5 3.13 17.37 -12.67
N THR A 6 3.49 16.53 -11.70
CA THR A 6 3.38 15.07 -11.83
C THR A 6 1.94 14.68 -11.50
N PRO A 7 1.20 14.01 -12.41
CA PRO A 7 -0.17 13.61 -12.13
C PRO A 7 -0.16 12.52 -11.06
N GLY A 8 -0.65 12.88 -9.88
CA GLY A 8 -1.00 11.94 -8.82
C GLY A 8 -1.98 10.91 -9.36
N ALA A 9 -1.81 9.66 -8.91
CA ALA A 9 -2.68 8.55 -9.26
C ALA A 9 -4.15 8.85 -8.87
N GLY A 10 -4.93 9.30 -9.86
CA GLY A 10 -6.37 9.48 -9.85
C GLY A 10 -6.87 9.44 -11.31
N PRO A 11 -8.10 8.96 -11.54
CA PRO A 11 -8.43 7.73 -12.25
C PRO A 11 -8.05 7.73 -13.74
N ALA A 12 -8.07 6.54 -14.36
CA ALA A 12 -8.35 6.43 -15.80
C ALA A 12 -9.51 7.37 -16.17
N SER A 13 -9.39 8.10 -17.27
CA SER A 13 -10.39 9.04 -17.81
C SER A 13 -11.83 8.64 -17.44
N PHE A 14 -12.68 9.59 -17.00
CA PHE A 14 -14.09 9.36 -16.68
C PHE A 14 -14.80 8.46 -17.71
N LEU A 15 -14.50 8.67 -19.00
CA LEU A 15 -15.02 7.86 -20.10
C LEU A 15 -14.54 6.40 -20.07
N ALA A 16 -13.29 6.15 -19.70
CA ALA A 16 -12.74 4.81 -19.54
C ALA A 16 -13.38 4.10 -18.33
N ALA A 17 -13.56 4.78 -17.20
CA ALA A 17 -14.24 4.22 -16.04
C ALA A 17 -15.71 3.90 -16.35
N ALA A 18 -16.43 4.79 -17.04
CA ALA A 18 -17.80 4.57 -17.48
C ALA A 18 -17.92 3.38 -18.46
N ALA A 19 -17.00 3.26 -19.43
CA ALA A 19 -16.96 2.14 -20.36
C ALA A 19 -16.68 0.80 -19.65
N ALA A 20 -15.73 0.79 -18.72
CA ALA A 20 -15.41 -0.40 -17.93
C ALA A 20 -16.59 -0.87 -17.08
N LEU A 21 -17.26 0.05 -16.37
CA LEU A 21 -18.48 -0.23 -15.61
C LEU A 21 -19.61 -0.77 -16.50
N GLY A 22 -19.76 -0.23 -17.72
CA GLY A 22 -20.70 -0.73 -18.72
C GLY A 22 -20.43 -2.18 -19.12
N MET A 23 -19.16 -2.52 -19.39
CA MET A 23 -18.74 -3.89 -19.74
C MET A 23 -18.93 -4.87 -18.57
N MET A 24 -18.57 -4.48 -17.35
CA MET A 24 -18.78 -5.30 -16.15
C MET A 24 -20.28 -5.56 -15.91
N ASN A 25 -21.14 -4.55 -16.07
CA ASN A 25 -22.58 -4.72 -15.93
C ASN A 25 -23.17 -5.65 -17.02
N ALA A 26 -22.65 -5.58 -18.25
CA ALA A 26 -23.02 -6.51 -19.31
C ALA A 26 -22.61 -7.95 -18.96
N ALA A 27 -21.35 -8.17 -18.55
CA ALA A 27 -20.86 -9.48 -18.13
C ALA A 27 -21.64 -10.04 -16.93
N ALA A 28 -21.97 -9.20 -15.94
CA ALA A 28 -22.77 -9.59 -14.79
C ALA A 28 -24.21 -9.97 -15.17
N ARG A 29 -24.81 -9.31 -16.18
CA ARG A 29 -26.12 -9.72 -16.72
C ARG A 29 -26.03 -11.09 -17.38
N THR A 30 -25.03 -11.31 -18.23
CA THR A 30 -24.80 -12.60 -18.90
C THR A 30 -24.62 -13.73 -17.88
N ALA A 31 -23.82 -13.50 -16.83
CA ALA A 31 -23.60 -14.48 -15.76
C ALA A 31 -24.88 -14.84 -14.99
N ARG A 32 -25.80 -13.87 -14.78
CA ARG A 32 -27.10 -14.12 -14.12
C ARG A 32 -28.05 -14.97 -14.97
N THR A 33 -27.92 -14.90 -16.30
CA THR A 33 -28.78 -15.61 -17.24
C THR A 33 -28.17 -16.93 -17.73
N ALA A 34 -26.92 -17.21 -17.38
CA ALA A 34 -26.25 -18.45 -17.75
C ALA A 34 -26.92 -19.65 -17.05
N PRO A 35 -27.13 -20.78 -17.76
CA PRO A 35 -27.60 -22.00 -17.11
C PRO A 35 -26.58 -22.47 -16.07
N PRO A 36 -27.02 -23.15 -14.99
CA PRO A 36 -26.10 -23.69 -14.00
C PRO A 36 -25.13 -24.66 -14.69
N ASP A 37 -23.84 -24.45 -14.44
CA ASP A 37 -22.76 -25.27 -14.98
C ASP A 37 -22.36 -26.31 -13.92
N ASP A 38 -22.60 -27.59 -14.20
CA ASP A 38 -22.25 -28.69 -13.29
C ASP A 38 -20.75 -29.02 -13.31
N SER A 39 -19.99 -28.47 -14.26
CA SER A 39 -18.57 -28.78 -14.47
C SER A 39 -17.61 -28.10 -13.46
N GLY A 40 -18.07 -27.09 -12.71
CA GLY A 40 -17.24 -26.29 -11.80
C GLY A 40 -17.58 -26.37 -10.30
N GLN A 41 -18.56 -27.18 -9.91
CA GLN A 41 -19.08 -27.21 -8.54
C GLN A 41 -18.16 -27.90 -7.51
N GLY A 42 -17.00 -28.41 -7.92
CA GLY A 42 -16.17 -29.29 -7.11
C GLY A 42 -14.75 -28.83 -6.78
N ASP A 43 -14.26 -27.69 -7.30
CA ASP A 43 -12.89 -27.22 -7.05
C ASP A 43 -12.84 -26.03 -6.06
N PRO A 44 -12.44 -26.27 -4.79
CA PRO A 44 -12.24 -25.21 -3.81
C PRO A 44 -11.24 -24.14 -4.27
N GLN A 45 -10.24 -24.51 -5.07
CA GLN A 45 -9.22 -23.56 -5.51
C GLN A 45 -9.78 -22.57 -6.53
N GLN A 46 -10.63 -23.02 -7.45
CA GLN A 46 -11.33 -22.16 -8.40
C GLN A 46 -12.32 -21.20 -7.70
N ALA A 47 -13.01 -21.68 -6.66
CA ALA A 47 -13.88 -20.84 -5.83
C ALA A 47 -13.09 -19.75 -5.08
N LEU A 48 -11.96 -20.11 -4.46
CA LEU A 48 -11.08 -19.16 -3.79
C LEU A 48 -10.48 -18.13 -4.77
N ALA A 49 -10.04 -18.56 -5.95
CA ALA A 49 -9.53 -17.66 -6.99
C ALA A 49 -10.61 -16.66 -7.44
N THR A 50 -11.86 -17.12 -7.56
CA THR A 50 -13.00 -16.26 -7.92
C THR A 50 -13.33 -15.25 -6.82
N LEU A 51 -13.22 -15.64 -5.54
CA LEU A 51 -13.38 -14.72 -4.42
C LEU A 51 -12.27 -13.66 -4.35
N LEU A 52 -11.02 -14.03 -4.66
CA LEU A 52 -9.91 -13.07 -4.76
C LEU A 52 -10.14 -12.07 -5.89
N LEU A 53 -10.58 -12.54 -7.06
CA LEU A 53 -10.92 -11.67 -8.18
C LEU A 53 -12.07 -10.71 -7.82
N LEU A 54 -13.13 -11.21 -7.18
CA LEU A 54 -14.25 -10.39 -6.71
C LEU A 54 -13.78 -9.30 -5.74
N ARG A 55 -12.88 -9.62 -4.81
CA ARG A 55 -12.30 -8.66 -3.89
C ARG A 55 -11.49 -7.59 -4.63
N HIS A 56 -10.63 -7.98 -5.56
CA HIS A 56 -9.83 -7.05 -6.35
C HIS A 56 -10.72 -6.08 -7.14
N VAL A 57 -11.76 -6.59 -7.81
CA VAL A 57 -12.74 -5.75 -8.52
C VAL A 57 -13.44 -4.77 -7.58
N ARG A 58 -13.83 -5.20 -6.36
CA ARG A 58 -14.43 -4.29 -5.38
C ARG A 58 -13.48 -3.19 -4.92
N GLU A 59 -12.19 -3.49 -4.76
CA GLU A 59 -11.16 -2.52 -4.39
C GLU A 59 -10.96 -1.47 -5.51
N GLU A 60 -10.85 -1.90 -6.77
CA GLU A 60 -10.76 -1.01 -7.93
C GLU A 60 -12.00 -0.09 -8.05
N LEU A 61 -13.20 -0.68 -7.91
CA LEU A 61 -14.46 0.07 -7.96
C LEU A 61 -14.59 1.09 -6.83
N ALA A 62 -14.12 0.77 -5.62
CA ALA A 62 -14.10 1.70 -4.50
C ALA A 62 -13.16 2.89 -4.78
N GLY A 63 -12.05 2.66 -5.47
CA GLY A 63 -11.13 3.72 -5.92
C GLY A 63 -11.75 4.69 -6.93
N TRP A 64 -12.69 4.23 -7.76
CA TRP A 64 -13.34 5.09 -8.76
C TRP A 64 -14.49 5.93 -8.18
N GLU A 65 -15.10 5.50 -7.06
CA GLU A 65 -16.27 6.16 -6.48
C GLU A 65 -16.03 7.64 -6.16
N THR A 66 -14.91 7.97 -5.49
CA THR A 66 -14.55 9.36 -5.15
C THR A 66 -14.36 10.21 -6.40
N GLY A 67 -13.64 9.72 -7.41
CA GLY A 67 -13.40 10.44 -8.66
C GLY A 67 -14.68 10.68 -9.48
N LEU A 68 -15.63 9.73 -9.46
CA LEU A 68 -16.93 9.88 -10.10
C LEU A 68 -17.80 10.92 -9.37
N ILE A 69 -17.78 10.94 -8.04
CA ILE A 69 -18.47 11.96 -7.24
C ILE A 69 -17.90 13.35 -7.54
N GLU A 70 -16.57 13.51 -7.54
CA GLU A 70 -15.91 14.78 -7.84
C GLU A 70 -16.20 15.27 -9.27
N THR A 71 -16.20 14.36 -10.24
CA THR A 71 -16.58 14.67 -11.63
C THR A 71 -18.01 15.18 -11.70
N ALA A 72 -18.96 14.51 -11.05
CA ALA A 72 -20.36 14.93 -11.01
C ALA A 72 -20.54 16.27 -10.29
N ARG A 73 -19.82 16.49 -9.18
CA ARG A 73 -19.83 17.77 -8.43
C ARG A 73 -19.27 18.91 -9.27
N THR A 74 -18.22 18.67 -10.04
CA THR A 74 -17.62 19.66 -10.97
C THR A 74 -18.57 20.01 -12.12
N ALA A 75 -19.37 19.04 -12.57
CA ALA A 75 -20.45 19.25 -13.54
C ALA A 75 -21.72 19.91 -12.95
N GLY A 76 -21.73 20.25 -11.65
CA GLY A 76 -22.81 20.99 -11.00
C GLY A 76 -23.83 20.13 -10.24
N ALA A 77 -23.65 18.81 -10.14
CA ALA A 77 -24.56 17.95 -9.39
C ALA A 77 -24.57 18.32 -7.90
N THR A 78 -25.75 18.40 -7.29
CA THR A 78 -25.90 18.63 -5.85
C THR A 78 -25.77 17.31 -5.07
N TRP A 79 -25.52 17.40 -3.76
CA TRP A 79 -25.54 16.21 -2.88
C TRP A 79 -26.92 15.52 -2.85
N ALA A 80 -28.00 16.24 -3.17
CA ALA A 80 -29.32 15.64 -3.29
C ALA A 80 -29.42 14.80 -4.57
N ASP A 81 -28.87 15.29 -5.69
CA ASP A 81 -28.82 14.56 -6.97
C ASP A 81 -27.94 13.31 -6.87
N LEU A 82 -26.91 13.33 -6.03
CA LEU A 82 -26.02 12.20 -5.77
C LEU A 82 -26.63 11.13 -4.85
N ALA A 83 -27.67 11.44 -4.08
CA ALA A 83 -28.23 10.50 -3.12
C ALA A 83 -28.80 9.24 -3.79
N GLY A 84 -29.56 9.41 -4.87
CA GLY A 84 -30.10 8.31 -5.67
C GLY A 84 -29.01 7.40 -6.25
N PRO A 85 -28.06 7.93 -7.05
CA PRO A 85 -26.96 7.14 -7.63
C PRO A 85 -26.07 6.44 -6.60
N LEU A 86 -25.85 7.03 -5.42
CA LEU A 86 -25.07 6.41 -4.35
C LEU A 86 -25.86 5.40 -3.51
N GLY A 87 -27.15 5.20 -3.80
CA GLY A 87 -28.02 4.27 -3.09
C GLY A 87 -28.29 4.66 -1.63
N VAL A 88 -28.29 5.96 -1.32
CA VAL A 88 -28.51 6.49 0.03
C VAL A 88 -29.79 7.30 0.11
N ALA A 89 -30.45 7.25 1.26
CA ALA A 89 -31.77 7.84 1.44
C ALA A 89 -31.80 9.39 1.49
N SER A 90 -30.65 10.05 1.67
CA SER A 90 -30.63 11.50 1.86
C SER A 90 -29.34 12.16 1.38
N ARG A 91 -29.46 13.47 1.13
CA ARG A 91 -28.33 14.38 0.86
C ARG A 91 -27.21 14.24 1.88
N GLN A 92 -27.56 14.27 3.17
CA GLN A 92 -26.57 14.16 4.25
C GLN A 92 -25.89 12.79 4.27
N ALA A 93 -26.60 11.73 3.91
CA ALA A 93 -26.02 10.40 3.81
C ALA A 93 -25.03 10.30 2.63
N ALA A 94 -25.32 10.97 1.51
CA ALA A 94 -24.41 11.07 0.35
C ALA A 94 -23.13 11.83 0.73
N GLU A 95 -23.28 13.00 1.34
CA GLU A 95 -22.16 13.82 1.80
C GLU A 95 -21.30 13.06 2.83
N ARG A 96 -21.92 12.42 3.83
CA ARG A 96 -21.20 11.62 4.82
C ARG A 96 -20.46 10.43 4.20
N ARG A 97 -21.03 9.80 3.17
CA ARG A 97 -20.37 8.70 2.44
C ARG A 97 -19.12 9.21 1.71
N TYR A 98 -19.24 10.32 0.99
CA TYR A 98 -18.11 10.96 0.32
C TYR A 98 -17.00 11.38 1.30
N LEU A 99 -17.37 12.00 2.42
CA LEU A 99 -16.39 12.44 3.43
C LEU A 99 -15.62 11.28 4.07
N ARG A 100 -16.19 10.07 4.11
CA ARG A 100 -15.47 8.86 4.56
C ARG A 100 -14.56 8.26 3.49
N LEU A 101 -14.88 8.49 2.23
CA LEU A 101 -14.15 7.95 1.07
C LEU A 101 -13.00 8.85 0.62
N ARG A 102 -12.96 10.10 1.09
CA ARG A 102 -11.91 11.05 0.72
C ARG A 102 -10.58 10.68 1.39
N PRO A 103 -9.54 10.28 0.63
CA PRO A 103 -8.18 10.26 1.14
C PRO A 103 -7.70 11.72 1.28
N ASP A 104 -6.96 12.04 2.32
CA ASP A 104 -6.36 13.37 2.56
C ASP A 104 -5.36 13.75 1.44
N THR A 105 -5.84 14.24 0.30
CA THR A 105 -4.99 14.78 -0.78
C THR A 105 -5.03 16.30 -0.88
N ALA A 106 -5.80 16.99 -0.02
CA ALA A 106 -5.95 18.44 -0.07
C ALA A 106 -6.03 19.10 1.32
N ALA A 107 -5.03 18.87 2.18
CA ALA A 107 -4.72 19.78 3.29
C ALA A 107 -3.37 19.45 3.92
N GLY A 108 -2.42 20.38 3.85
CA GLY A 108 -1.33 20.49 4.81
C GLY A 108 -1.81 20.84 6.24
N THR A 109 -2.98 20.37 6.65
CA THR A 109 -3.56 20.59 7.98
C THR A 109 -4.46 19.41 8.35
N ALA A 110 -3.88 18.48 9.10
CA ALA A 110 -4.58 17.40 9.77
C ALA A 110 -5.60 17.95 10.79
N SER A 111 -6.89 17.78 10.52
CA SER A 111 -7.89 17.70 11.57
C SER A 111 -9.06 16.85 11.09
N GLY A 112 -9.05 15.58 11.48
CA GLY A 112 -10.16 14.69 11.19
C GLY A 112 -9.95 13.21 11.39
N SER A 113 -8.76 12.72 11.75
CA SER A 113 -8.63 11.33 12.22
C SER A 113 -9.43 11.19 13.52
N THR A 114 -10.54 10.45 13.52
CA THR A 114 -11.24 10.13 14.76
C THR A 114 -10.24 9.50 15.74
N GLY A 115 -10.37 9.78 17.06
CA GLY A 115 -9.39 9.32 18.05
C GLY A 115 -9.10 7.82 17.95
N GLU A 116 -10.11 7.03 17.60
CA GLU A 116 -10.02 5.59 17.36
C GLU A 116 -9.18 5.24 16.12
N GLN A 117 -9.30 5.98 15.02
CA GLN A 117 -8.48 5.78 13.82
C GLN A 117 -7.00 6.13 14.09
N ARG A 118 -6.70 7.14 14.89
CA ARG A 118 -5.31 7.41 15.32
C ARG A 118 -4.74 6.28 16.16
N VAL A 119 -5.54 5.80 17.10
CA VAL A 119 -5.15 4.69 17.98
C VAL A 119 -4.93 3.43 17.14
N GLN A 120 -5.78 3.18 16.15
CA GLN A 120 -5.65 2.02 15.26
C GLN A 120 -4.42 2.14 14.36
N ALA A 121 -4.20 3.29 13.70
CA ALA A 121 -3.00 3.54 12.90
C ALA A 121 -1.72 3.41 13.75
N ALA A 122 -1.71 3.93 14.98
CA ALA A 122 -0.58 3.76 15.89
C ALA A 122 -0.41 2.30 16.36
N ARG A 123 -1.50 1.53 16.49
CA ARG A 123 -1.43 0.09 16.83
C ARG A 123 -0.93 -0.74 15.67
N ASP A 124 -1.26 -0.36 14.44
CA ASP A 124 -0.84 -1.03 13.21
C ASP A 124 0.62 -0.72 12.91
N GLN A 125 1.03 0.54 12.99
CA GLN A 125 2.43 0.94 12.92
C GLN A 125 3.29 0.16 13.94
N ARG A 126 2.88 0.11 15.20
CA ARG A 126 3.60 -0.67 16.23
C ARG A 126 3.63 -2.17 15.95
N ALA A 127 2.61 -2.72 15.28
CA ALA A 127 2.58 -4.13 14.93
C ALA A 127 3.52 -4.44 13.77
N ALA A 128 3.48 -3.60 12.72
CA ALA A 128 4.41 -3.67 11.61
C ALA A 128 5.87 -3.53 12.07
N ASP A 129 6.14 -2.58 12.98
CA ASP A 129 7.47 -2.40 13.57
C ASP A 129 7.90 -3.65 14.37
N ARG A 130 7.01 -4.26 15.17
CA ARG A 130 7.31 -5.51 15.87
C ARG A 130 7.61 -6.67 14.91
N ALA A 131 6.89 -6.77 13.80
CA ALA A 131 7.13 -7.81 12.80
C ALA A 131 8.52 -7.67 12.17
N VAL A 132 8.90 -6.44 11.81
CA VAL A 132 10.24 -6.13 11.28
C VAL A 132 11.33 -6.39 12.32
N THR A 133 11.13 -5.98 13.57
CA THR A 133 12.08 -6.23 14.66
C THR A 133 12.27 -7.73 14.92
N THR A 134 11.18 -8.50 14.93
CA THR A 134 11.23 -9.96 15.13
C THR A 134 12.02 -10.61 14.00
N TRP A 135 11.67 -10.30 12.74
CA TRP A 135 12.40 -10.79 11.58
C TRP A 135 13.90 -10.42 11.62
N ALA A 136 14.23 -9.18 12.01
CA ALA A 136 15.62 -8.75 12.10
C ALA A 136 16.43 -9.51 13.14
N ARG A 137 15.79 -9.90 14.25
CA ARG A 137 16.41 -10.74 15.30
C ARG A 137 16.62 -12.16 14.80
N ASP A 138 15.66 -12.71 14.07
CA ASP A 138 15.78 -14.04 13.46
C ASP A 138 16.84 -14.09 12.36
N ASN A 139 17.11 -12.95 11.70
CA ASN A 139 18.07 -12.83 10.59
C ASN A 139 19.36 -12.08 10.99
N ALA A 140 19.66 -12.04 12.29
CA ALA A 140 20.75 -11.21 12.84
C ALA A 140 22.13 -11.51 12.25
N ALA A 141 22.43 -12.78 11.99
CA ALA A 141 23.71 -13.19 11.40
C ALA A 141 23.90 -12.64 9.98
N GLU A 142 22.83 -12.65 9.17
CA GLU A 142 22.87 -12.12 7.81
C GLU A 142 23.08 -10.60 7.80
N LEU A 143 22.36 -9.89 8.67
CA LEU A 143 22.48 -8.43 8.80
C LEU A 143 23.89 -8.01 9.24
N ARG A 144 24.50 -8.73 10.19
CA ARG A 144 25.88 -8.47 10.64
C ARG A 144 26.92 -8.82 9.58
N LEU A 145 26.71 -9.91 8.83
CA LEU A 145 27.59 -10.27 7.71
C LEU A 145 27.58 -9.18 6.64
N LEU A 146 26.39 -8.70 6.25
CA LEU A 146 26.23 -7.61 5.28
C LEU A 146 26.88 -6.32 5.77
N ALA A 147 26.71 -5.97 7.04
CA ALA A 147 27.33 -4.80 7.62
C ALA A 147 28.87 -4.90 7.60
N GLY A 148 29.42 -6.05 8.02
CA GLY A 148 30.86 -6.30 7.98
C GLY A 148 31.43 -6.27 6.55
N GLN A 149 30.72 -6.82 5.57
CA GLN A 149 31.10 -6.75 4.16
C GLN A 149 31.20 -5.32 3.67
N ILE A 150 30.20 -4.48 3.96
CA ILE A 150 30.19 -3.07 3.55
C ILE A 150 31.31 -2.29 4.26
N SER A 151 31.57 -2.55 5.54
CA SER A 151 32.64 -1.89 6.29
C SER A 151 34.04 -2.25 5.83
N ALA A 152 34.22 -3.37 5.12
CA ALA A 152 35.50 -3.82 4.60
C ALA A 152 35.79 -3.37 3.15
N LEU A 153 34.87 -2.64 2.52
CA LEU A 153 35.07 -2.15 1.15
C LEU A 153 36.02 -0.95 1.16
N GLU A 154 37.11 -1.05 0.41
CA GLU A 154 38.11 0.02 0.26
C GLU A 154 37.68 1.06 -0.78
N ASP A 155 36.93 0.63 -1.80
CA ASP A 155 36.44 1.47 -2.90
C ASP A 155 34.95 1.85 -2.72
N ILE A 156 34.64 2.67 -1.71
CA ILE A 156 33.31 3.27 -1.56
C ILE A 156 33.33 4.72 -2.06
N ALA A 157 32.21 5.16 -2.67
CA ALA A 157 32.02 6.54 -3.14
C ALA A 157 32.43 7.61 -2.13
N GLU A 158 33.01 8.71 -2.63
CA GLU A 158 33.35 9.90 -1.85
C GLU A 158 32.10 10.41 -1.10
N GLY A 159 32.25 10.59 0.22
CA GLY A 159 31.14 11.01 1.10
C GLY A 159 30.40 9.88 1.82
N ALA A 160 30.81 8.62 1.68
CA ALA A 160 30.19 7.50 2.41
C ALA A 160 30.64 7.33 3.86
N ALA A 161 31.69 8.03 4.29
CA ALA A 161 32.23 7.90 5.65
C ALA A 161 31.17 8.06 6.77
N PRO A 162 30.22 9.02 6.71
CA PRO A 162 29.15 9.13 7.70
C PRO A 162 28.13 7.97 7.66
N ALA A 163 27.94 7.33 6.51
CA ALA A 163 27.07 6.16 6.39
C ALA A 163 27.76 4.91 6.97
N VAL A 164 29.05 4.71 6.68
CA VAL A 164 29.86 3.62 7.25
C VAL A 164 30.02 3.77 8.76
N ALA A 165 30.23 4.99 9.27
CA ALA A 165 30.31 5.24 10.71
C ALA A 165 29.01 4.85 11.45
N ARG A 166 27.83 5.21 10.91
CA ARG A 166 26.53 4.80 11.46
C ARG A 166 26.29 3.30 11.39
N LEU A 167 26.82 2.64 10.36
CA LEU A 167 26.75 1.19 10.21
C LEU A 167 27.62 0.47 11.25
N LEU A 168 28.84 0.97 11.49
CA LEU A 168 29.74 0.44 12.53
C LEU A 168 29.18 0.66 13.94
N ASP A 169 28.61 1.83 14.21
CA ASP A 169 27.92 2.11 15.48
C ASP A 169 26.77 1.13 15.73
N ALA A 170 25.91 0.91 14.73
CA ALA A 170 24.82 -0.07 14.82
C ALA A 170 25.31 -1.53 14.93
N LEU A 171 26.51 -1.84 14.41
CA LEU A 171 27.11 -3.17 14.54
C LEU A 171 27.58 -3.46 15.96
N GLY A 172 27.98 -2.42 16.70
CA GLY A 172 28.34 -2.49 18.12
C GLY A 172 27.13 -2.67 19.05
N ASP A 173 25.90 -2.55 18.54
CA ASP A 173 24.68 -2.67 19.34
C ASP A 173 24.21 -4.13 19.48
N ASN A 174 23.53 -4.41 20.60
CA ASN A 174 22.97 -5.73 20.89
C ASN A 174 21.73 -6.04 20.03
N ASP A 175 20.95 -5.04 19.61
CA ASP A 175 19.73 -5.25 18.82
C ASP A 175 20.01 -5.20 17.31
N PRO A 176 19.97 -6.34 16.59
CA PRO A 176 20.23 -6.39 15.14
C PRO A 176 19.21 -5.60 14.32
N ALA A 177 18.02 -5.27 14.87
CA ALA A 177 17.06 -4.41 14.18
C ALA A 177 17.62 -3.01 13.89
N ARG A 178 18.62 -2.55 14.66
CA ARG A 178 19.28 -1.26 14.46
C ARG A 178 20.15 -1.22 13.20
N LEU A 179 20.55 -2.38 12.66
CA LEU A 179 21.33 -2.46 11.42
C LEU A 179 20.53 -2.13 10.16
N LEU A 180 19.20 -2.27 10.20
CA LEU A 180 18.36 -2.11 9.00
C LEU A 180 18.44 -0.71 8.39
N ALA A 181 18.32 0.33 9.21
CA ALA A 181 18.33 1.70 8.71
C ALA A 181 19.71 2.11 8.15
N PRO A 182 20.84 1.86 8.83
CA PRO A 182 22.17 2.09 8.26
C PRO A 182 22.45 1.28 7.00
N LEU A 183 22.04 0.01 6.92
CA LEU A 183 22.22 -0.82 5.73
C LEU A 183 21.48 -0.24 4.52
N VAL A 184 20.21 0.13 4.67
CA VAL A 184 19.45 0.76 3.57
C VAL A 184 20.04 2.13 3.19
N ALA A 185 20.50 2.90 4.18
CA ALA A 185 21.13 4.20 3.95
C ALA A 185 22.48 4.12 3.23
N ALA A 186 23.19 2.98 3.28
CA ALA A 186 24.44 2.78 2.56
C ALA A 186 24.25 2.54 1.04
N ARG A 187 23.04 2.17 0.60
CA ARG A 187 22.74 1.77 -0.78
C ARG A 187 23.19 2.77 -1.86
N PRO A 188 22.97 4.10 -1.74
CA PRO A 188 23.39 5.06 -2.76
C PRO A 188 24.91 5.08 -3.00
N HIS A 189 25.71 4.77 -1.98
CA HIS A 189 27.17 4.79 -2.06
C HIS A 189 27.76 3.52 -2.71
N LEU A 190 26.92 2.48 -2.90
CA LEU A 190 27.32 1.18 -3.41
C LEU A 190 26.87 0.92 -4.85
N ALA A 191 25.96 1.74 -5.38
CA ALA A 191 25.33 1.51 -6.69
C ALA A 191 26.33 1.51 -7.87
N ALA A 192 27.38 2.34 -7.80
CA ALA A 192 28.36 2.48 -8.88
C ALA A 192 29.49 1.44 -8.81
N GLY A 193 30.02 1.16 -7.61
CA GLY A 193 31.17 0.27 -7.42
C GLY A 193 30.82 -1.17 -7.04
N HIS A 194 29.67 -1.39 -6.40
CA HIS A 194 29.30 -2.68 -5.78
C HIS A 194 27.85 -3.07 -6.07
N PRO A 195 27.46 -3.24 -7.35
CA PRO A 195 26.06 -3.42 -7.74
C PRO A 195 25.42 -4.69 -7.14
N ALA A 196 26.20 -5.75 -6.91
CA ALA A 196 25.70 -6.97 -6.28
C ALA A 196 25.27 -6.75 -4.81
N ILE A 197 26.01 -5.92 -4.07
CA ILE A 197 25.68 -5.57 -2.68
C ILE A 197 24.49 -4.61 -2.66
N ALA A 198 24.46 -3.62 -3.57
CA ALA A 198 23.32 -2.72 -3.71
C ALA A 198 22.01 -3.48 -4.01
N ALA A 199 22.04 -4.48 -4.92
CA ALA A 199 20.88 -5.32 -5.22
C ALA A 199 20.44 -6.18 -4.02
N ARG A 200 21.36 -6.57 -3.14
CA ARG A 200 21.02 -7.27 -1.89
C ARG A 200 20.36 -6.33 -0.87
N LEU A 201 20.81 -5.09 -0.78
CA LEU A 201 20.15 -4.05 0.03
C LEU A 201 18.76 -3.69 -0.50
N ASP A 202 18.57 -3.68 -1.82
CA ASP A 202 17.25 -3.47 -2.42
C ASP A 202 16.27 -4.59 -2.09
N ARG A 203 16.73 -5.85 -2.15
CA ARG A 203 15.92 -7.01 -1.71
C ARG A 203 15.59 -6.93 -0.22
N LEU A 204 16.55 -6.53 0.61
CA LEU A 204 16.33 -6.31 2.05
C LEU A 204 15.26 -5.23 2.29
N ALA A 205 15.36 -4.09 1.60
CA ALA A 205 14.38 -3.00 1.71
C ALA A 205 12.98 -3.47 1.27
N ALA A 206 12.89 -4.17 0.13
CA ALA A 206 11.64 -4.72 -0.37
C ALA A 206 11.01 -5.72 0.61
N LEU A 207 11.80 -6.63 1.19
CA LEU A 207 11.34 -7.60 2.17
C LEU A 207 10.81 -6.92 3.44
N THR A 208 11.52 -5.92 3.98
CA THR A 208 11.02 -5.17 5.14
C THR A 208 9.75 -4.37 4.82
N GLY A 209 9.58 -3.92 3.57
CA GLY A 209 8.34 -3.32 3.09
C GLY A 209 7.18 -4.32 3.04
N GLN A 210 7.42 -5.52 2.51
CA GLN A 210 6.45 -6.60 2.44
C GLN A 210 6.01 -7.07 3.83
N LEU A 211 6.94 -7.25 4.77
CA LEU A 211 6.63 -7.64 6.15
C LEU A 211 5.71 -6.65 6.86
N ARG A 212 5.89 -5.34 6.62
CA ARG A 212 4.99 -4.31 7.14
C ARG A 212 3.59 -4.44 6.52
N ALA A 213 3.53 -4.59 5.19
CA ALA A 213 2.26 -4.73 4.47
C ALA A 213 1.50 -6.02 4.84
N ASP A 214 2.20 -7.13 5.08
CA ASP A 214 1.61 -8.41 5.47
C ASP A 214 1.11 -8.39 6.92
N SER A 215 1.83 -7.72 7.83
CA SER A 215 1.35 -7.47 9.20
C SER A 215 0.01 -6.71 9.19
N ASP A 216 -0.12 -5.70 8.33
CA ASP A 216 -1.35 -4.94 8.16
C ASP A 216 -2.48 -5.80 7.55
N ARG A 217 -2.14 -6.68 6.60
CA ARG A 217 -3.09 -7.58 5.92
C ARG A 217 -3.61 -8.67 6.87
N GLN A 218 -2.74 -9.35 7.61
CA GLN A 218 -3.11 -10.46 8.52
C GLN A 218 -4.09 -10.03 9.62
N ARG A 219 -4.02 -8.76 10.07
CA ARG A 219 -4.97 -8.24 11.07
C ARG A 219 -6.28 -7.76 10.49
N ARG A 220 -6.30 -7.27 9.24
CA ARG A 220 -7.57 -7.00 8.53
C ARG A 220 -8.38 -8.27 8.29
N THR A 221 -7.71 -9.42 8.22
CA THR A 221 -8.34 -10.73 8.00
C THR A 221 -8.65 -11.50 9.28
N ARG A 222 -8.23 -11.05 10.47
CA ARG A 222 -8.53 -11.72 11.73
C ARG A 222 -9.87 -11.20 12.27
N PRO A 223 -10.95 -12.02 12.30
CA PRO A 223 -12.19 -11.62 12.94
C PRO A 223 -11.91 -11.47 14.45
N LEU A 224 -12.45 -10.42 15.06
CA LEU A 224 -12.48 -10.28 16.51
C LEU A 224 -13.25 -11.49 17.10
N PRO A 225 -12.73 -12.14 18.17
CA PRO A 225 -13.47 -13.17 18.88
C PRO A 225 -14.70 -12.60 19.61
#